data_AF-A0A382LZ57-F1
#
_entry.id   AF-A0A382LZ57-F1
#
_cell.length_a   1.000
_cell.length_b   1.000
_cell.length_c   1.000
_cell.angle_alpha   90.00
_cell.angle_beta   90.00
_cell.angle_gamma   90.00
#
_symmetry.space_group_name_H-M   'P 1'
#
loop_
_entity.id
_entity.type
_entity.pdbx_description
1 polymer ?
#
loop_
_entity_poly.entity_id
_entity_poly.type
_entity_poly.pdbx_seq_one_letter_code
_entity_poly.pdbx_strand_id
1 'polypeptide(L)'
;MELSGEILVGHFFSGVPGPQFMSHRASRQLSRGLPEDAVFWMCATDPASLCGLPLTDLRAQLPRRVASNHLVYRGATKVLTSQRHGRVLEIGVDPDDPRLAEYLMPLDHLLTRTLSPLRQVEIEQINGRIAATSGYAEALQRIFEVRRDHHHLIL
;
A
#
# COMPACT_ATOMS: atom_id res chain seq x y z
N MET A 1 14.99 22.09 -24.23
CA MET A 1 15.85 21.09 -23.55
C MET A 1 15.86 19.88 -24.45
N GLU A 2 16.91 19.70 -25.25
CA GLU A 2 17.03 18.55 -26.16
C GLU A 2 17.56 17.36 -25.36
N LEU A 3 16.67 16.46 -24.97
CA LEU A 3 17.05 15.15 -24.44
C LEU A 3 17.43 14.32 -25.67
N SER A 4 18.71 14.00 -25.83
CA SER A 4 19.37 13.41 -27.02
C SER A 4 18.85 12.04 -27.48
N GLY A 5 17.55 11.88 -27.70
CA GLY A 5 16.89 10.63 -28.10
C GLY A 5 16.72 9.59 -26.98
N GLU A 6 17.21 9.86 -25.77
CA GLU A 6 17.20 8.91 -24.64
C GLU A 6 15.81 8.76 -23.97
N ILE A 7 14.98 9.79 -24.11
CA ILE A 7 13.68 9.90 -23.46
C ILE A 7 12.60 10.09 -24.52
N LEU A 8 11.52 9.34 -24.36
CA LEU A 8 10.30 9.51 -25.13
C LEU A 8 9.45 10.59 -24.48
N VAL A 9 8.93 11.50 -25.32
CA VAL A 9 7.98 12.55 -24.91
C VAL A 9 6.62 12.20 -25.49
N GLY A 10 5.58 12.29 -24.68
CA GLY A 10 4.23 12.02 -25.15
C GLY A 10 3.19 12.17 -24.05
N HIS A 11 2.07 11.49 -24.26
CA HIS A 11 0.98 11.38 -23.29
C HIS A 11 0.72 9.90 -23.04
N PHE A 12 1.33 9.35 -21.99
CA PHE A 12 1.29 7.93 -21.66
C PHE A 12 0.15 7.57 -20.71
N PHE A 13 -0.21 8.49 -19.82
CA PHE A 13 -1.26 8.33 -18.81
C PHE A 13 -2.28 9.47 -18.90
N SER A 14 -3.56 9.11 -18.93
CA SER A 14 -4.65 10.08 -18.84
C SER A 14 -4.75 10.68 -17.43
N GLY A 15 -5.21 11.92 -17.32
CA GLY A 15 -5.43 12.59 -16.03
C GLY A 15 -4.16 13.15 -15.36
N VAL A 16 -2.97 12.91 -15.92
CA VAL A 16 -1.72 13.52 -15.46
C VAL A 16 -1.41 14.74 -16.35
N PRO A 17 -1.42 15.97 -15.80
CA PRO A 17 -1.26 17.17 -16.59
C PRO A 17 0.16 17.37 -17.10
N GLY A 18 0.28 18.02 -18.26
CA GLY A 18 1.55 18.42 -18.87
C GLY A 18 2.24 17.33 -19.69
N PRO A 19 3.39 17.65 -20.32
CA PRO A 19 4.17 16.68 -21.07
C PRO A 19 4.70 15.57 -20.17
N GLN A 20 4.59 14.33 -20.64
CA GLN A 20 5.09 13.16 -19.91
C GLN A 20 6.34 12.61 -20.59
N PHE A 21 7.22 12.07 -19.76
CA PHE A 21 8.55 11.63 -20.16
C PHE A 21 8.77 10.22 -19.64
N MET A 22 9.32 9.35 -20.48
CA MET A 22 9.79 8.04 -20.01
C MET A 22 10.94 7.51 -20.83
N SER A 23 11.72 6.61 -20.26
CA SER A 23 12.76 5.90 -21.00
C SER A 23 12.15 4.91 -22.00
N HIS A 24 12.89 4.61 -23.07
CA HIS A 24 12.55 3.54 -24.01
C HIS A 24 12.31 2.20 -23.33
N ARG A 25 13.07 1.90 -22.26
CA ARG A 25 12.89 0.68 -21.47
C ARG A 25 11.51 0.65 -20.81
N ALA A 26 11.12 1.74 -20.15
CA ALA A 26 9.83 1.84 -19.48
C ALA A 26 8.67 1.73 -20.47
N SER A 27 8.77 2.37 -21.64
CA SER A 27 7.77 2.26 -22.71
C SER A 27 7.60 0.81 -23.21
N ARG A 28 8.71 0.09 -23.44
CA ARG A 28 8.65 -1.33 -23.82
C ARG A 28 8.04 -2.20 -22.73
N GLN A 29 8.32 -1.91 -21.45
CA GLN A 29 7.73 -2.65 -20.34
C GLN A 29 6.22 -2.41 -20.26
N LEU A 30 5.75 -1.16 -20.33
CA LEU A 30 4.33 -0.86 -20.34
C LEU A 30 3.60 -1.49 -21.54
N SER A 31 4.21 -1.46 -22.73
CA SER A 31 3.61 -2.01 -23.95
C SER A 31 3.47 -3.54 -23.91
N ARG A 32 4.23 -4.23 -23.07
CA ARG A 32 4.13 -5.69 -22.87
C ARG A 32 3.06 -6.09 -21.86
N GLY A 33 2.46 -5.12 -21.16
CA GLY A 33 1.60 -5.37 -20.02
C GLY A 33 2.39 -5.50 -18.71
N LEU A 34 1.73 -5.14 -17.61
CA LEU A 34 2.25 -5.29 -16.26
C LEU A 34 1.64 -6.55 -15.61
N PRO A 35 2.32 -7.19 -14.66
CA PRO A 35 1.74 -8.32 -13.94
C PRO A 35 0.46 -7.90 -13.19
N GLU A 36 -0.65 -8.55 -13.51
CA GLU A 36 -1.96 -8.21 -12.94
C GLU A 36 -2.12 -8.71 -11.49
N ASP A 37 -1.40 -9.77 -11.12
CA ASP A 37 -1.51 -10.42 -9.81
C ASP A 37 -0.26 -10.25 -8.92
N ALA A 38 0.72 -9.44 -9.34
CA ALA A 38 1.89 -9.17 -8.52
C ALA A 38 1.50 -8.39 -7.26
N VAL A 39 1.97 -8.86 -6.11
CA VAL A 39 1.75 -8.18 -4.83
C VAL A 39 2.99 -7.40 -4.46
N PHE A 40 2.79 -6.13 -4.18
CA PHE A 40 3.86 -5.24 -3.75
C PHE A 40 3.31 -4.21 -2.77
N TRP A 41 4.19 -3.69 -1.93
CA TRP A 41 3.87 -2.64 -0.99
C TRP A 41 4.94 -1.57 -0.99
N MET A 42 4.56 -0.38 -0.52
CA MET A 42 5.48 0.75 -0.37
C MET A 42 5.04 1.64 0.79
N CYS A 43 6.00 2.37 1.36
CA CYS A 43 5.69 3.46 2.27
C CYS A 43 5.07 4.63 1.49
N ALA A 44 4.15 5.36 2.10
CA ALA A 44 3.52 6.52 1.45
C ALA A 44 4.55 7.62 1.11
N THR A 45 5.71 7.66 1.77
CA THR A 45 6.81 8.58 1.46
C THR A 45 7.81 8.06 0.44
N ASP A 46 7.64 6.84 -0.07
CA ASP A 46 8.49 6.30 -1.13
C ASP A 46 8.46 7.21 -2.38
N PRO A 47 9.58 7.38 -3.11
CA PRO A 47 9.58 8.14 -4.36
C PRO A 47 8.61 7.63 -5.43
N ALA A 48 8.30 6.33 -5.45
CA ALA A 48 7.34 5.72 -6.37
C ALA A 48 5.88 5.90 -5.92
N SER A 49 5.65 6.33 -4.67
CA SER A 49 4.31 6.53 -4.13
C SER A 49 3.64 7.77 -4.74
N LEU A 50 2.39 7.61 -5.16
CA LEU A 50 1.55 8.69 -5.67
C LEU A 50 0.89 9.52 -4.55
N CYS A 51 1.09 9.16 -3.27
CA CYS A 51 0.53 9.89 -2.15
C CYS A 51 0.99 11.35 -2.14
N GLY A 52 0.06 12.28 -1.97
CA GLY A 52 0.35 13.72 -1.90
C GLY A 52 0.53 14.41 -3.25
N LEU A 53 0.45 13.67 -4.37
CA LEU A 53 0.39 14.31 -5.69
C LEU A 53 -0.94 15.07 -5.86
N PRO A 54 -0.94 16.24 -6.53
CA PRO A 54 -2.14 17.03 -6.78
C PRO A 54 -2.95 16.48 -7.96
N LEU A 55 -3.21 15.17 -7.96
CA LEU A 55 -4.05 14.49 -8.95
C LEU A 55 -5.43 14.26 -8.35
N THR A 56 -6.45 14.95 -8.87
CA THR A 56 -7.80 15.01 -8.27
C THR A 56 -8.38 13.63 -7.96
N ASP A 57 -8.31 12.71 -8.92
CA ASP A 57 -8.92 11.37 -8.80
C ASP A 57 -8.21 10.50 -7.76
N LEU A 58 -6.90 10.69 -7.59
CA LEU A 58 -6.09 9.91 -6.65
C LEU A 58 -6.11 10.50 -5.24
N ARG A 59 -6.28 11.83 -5.10
CA ARG A 59 -6.25 12.51 -3.80
C ARG A 59 -7.34 12.02 -2.85
N ALA A 60 -8.50 11.63 -3.38
CA ALA A 60 -9.59 11.08 -2.58
C ALA A 60 -9.36 9.62 -2.15
N GLN A 61 -8.49 8.88 -2.84
CA GLN A 61 -8.32 7.45 -2.69
C GLN A 61 -7.03 7.06 -1.94
N LEU A 62 -6.03 7.96 -1.93
CA LEU A 62 -4.73 7.72 -1.32
C LEU A 62 -4.61 8.43 0.04
N PRO A 63 -3.91 7.82 1.02
CA PRO A 63 -3.72 8.42 2.32
C PRO A 63 -2.74 9.60 2.24
N ARG A 64 -2.58 10.30 3.37
CA ARG A 64 -1.55 11.35 3.50
C ARG A 64 -0.15 10.77 3.27
N ARG A 65 0.72 11.58 2.66
CA ARG A 65 2.14 11.28 2.40
C ARG A 65 2.98 11.42 3.68
N VAL A 66 2.91 10.42 4.56
CA VAL A 66 3.66 10.38 5.83
C VAL A 66 4.27 8.99 6.04
N ALA A 67 5.41 8.93 6.72
CA ALA A 67 6.20 7.70 6.86
C ALA A 67 5.50 6.58 7.64
N SER A 68 4.43 6.90 8.38
CA SER A 68 3.64 5.95 9.14
C SER A 68 2.55 5.26 8.31
N ASN A 69 2.38 5.64 7.04
CA ASN A 69 1.40 5.06 6.14
C ASN A 69 2.07 4.14 5.12
N HIS A 70 1.44 3.01 4.84
CA HIS A 70 1.88 2.02 3.86
C HIS A 70 0.71 1.62 2.97
N LEU A 71 1.03 1.34 1.72
CA LEU A 71 0.07 0.91 0.70
C LEU A 71 0.46 -0.46 0.20
N VAL A 72 -0.52 -1.32 -0.04
CA VAL A 72 -0.32 -2.61 -0.68
C VAL A 72 -1.23 -2.76 -1.88
N TYR A 73 -0.66 -3.26 -2.95
CA TYR A 73 -1.32 -3.44 -4.22
C TYR A 73 -1.25 -4.90 -4.66
N ARG A 74 -2.30 -5.33 -5.36
CA ARG A 74 -2.33 -6.51 -6.22
C ARG A 74 -2.51 -6.00 -7.65
N GLY A 75 -1.45 -6.04 -8.44
CA GLY A 75 -1.39 -5.38 -9.74
C GLY A 75 -1.70 -3.88 -9.61
N ALA A 76 -2.74 -3.42 -10.30
CA ALA A 76 -3.19 -2.03 -10.23
C ALA A 76 -4.17 -1.74 -9.07
N THR A 77 -4.68 -2.77 -8.38
CA THR A 77 -5.70 -2.61 -7.34
C THR A 77 -5.04 -2.45 -5.98
N LYS A 78 -5.34 -1.35 -5.28
CA LYS A 78 -4.96 -1.18 -3.87
C LYS A 78 -5.82 -2.10 -3.00
N VAL A 79 -5.17 -3.01 -2.27
CA VAL A 79 -5.84 -4.01 -1.41
C VAL A 79 -5.72 -3.71 0.07
N LEU A 80 -4.70 -2.94 0.49
CA LEU A 80 -4.53 -2.48 1.87
C LEU A 80 -4.03 -1.04 1.92
N THR A 81 -4.64 -0.24 2.80
CA THR A 81 -4.03 0.96 3.39
C THR A 81 -3.71 0.67 4.86
N SER A 82 -2.44 0.72 5.27
CA SER A 82 -2.04 0.71 6.67
C SER A 82 -1.67 2.12 7.09
N GLN A 83 -2.33 2.66 8.12
CA GLN A 83 -2.15 4.04 8.57
C GLN A 83 -1.66 4.09 10.02
N ARG A 84 -0.95 5.17 10.37
CA ARG A 84 -0.49 5.44 11.75
C ARG A 84 0.30 4.26 12.34
N HIS A 85 1.22 3.69 11.56
CA HIS A 85 2.01 2.51 11.91
C HIS A 85 1.16 1.25 12.20
N GLY A 86 0.10 1.04 11.42
CA GLY A 86 -0.76 -0.15 11.54
C GLY A 86 -1.92 0.00 12.52
N ARG A 87 -2.05 1.13 13.22
CA ARG A 87 -3.19 1.38 14.14
C ARG A 87 -4.54 1.39 13.42
N VAL A 88 -4.57 1.81 12.16
CA VAL A 88 -5.80 1.85 11.36
C VAL A 88 -5.55 1.16 10.03
N LEU A 89 -6.36 0.15 9.70
CA LEU A 89 -6.29 -0.60 8.45
C LEU A 89 -7.56 -0.38 7.62
N GLU A 90 -7.37 -0.19 6.32
CA GLU A 90 -8.43 -0.29 5.31
C GLU A 90 -8.09 -1.48 4.40
N ILE A 91 -8.89 -2.54 4.48
CA ILE A 91 -8.68 -3.79 3.76
C ILE A 91 -9.78 -3.94 2.72
N GLY A 92 -9.39 -4.03 1.45
CA GLY A 92 -10.30 -4.11 0.30
C GLY A 92 -10.63 -5.54 -0.15
N VAL A 93 -10.21 -6.56 0.60
CA VAL A 93 -10.43 -7.98 0.30
C VAL A 93 -11.13 -8.67 1.46
N ASP A 94 -11.70 -9.85 1.21
CA ASP A 94 -12.38 -10.65 2.23
C ASP A 94 -11.41 -11.13 3.33
N PRO A 95 -11.84 -11.26 4.61
CA PRO A 95 -11.01 -11.83 5.68
C PRO A 95 -10.47 -13.24 5.41
N ASP A 96 -11.12 -14.02 4.55
CA ASP A 96 -10.69 -15.36 4.15
C ASP A 96 -9.94 -15.37 2.80
N ASP A 97 -9.55 -14.20 2.28
CA ASP A 97 -8.72 -14.14 1.08
C ASP A 97 -7.41 -14.94 1.29
N PRO A 98 -7.10 -15.91 0.41
CA PRO A 98 -5.94 -16.80 0.59
C PRO A 98 -4.59 -16.07 0.57
N ARG A 99 -4.53 -14.84 0.06
CA ARG A 99 -3.33 -14.02 -0.04
C ARG A 99 -3.25 -12.93 1.03
N LEU A 100 -4.18 -12.91 1.99
CA LEU A 100 -4.23 -11.89 3.04
C LEU A 100 -2.91 -11.73 3.81
N ALA A 101 -2.18 -12.83 4.04
CA ALA A 101 -0.86 -12.78 4.67
C ALA A 101 0.15 -11.95 3.85
N GLU A 102 0.16 -12.07 2.52
CA GLU A 102 1.01 -11.25 1.64
C GLU A 102 0.62 -9.77 1.72
N TYR A 103 -0.67 -9.48 1.92
CA TYR A 103 -1.14 -8.10 2.04
C TYR A 103 -0.73 -7.46 3.36
N LEU A 104 -0.50 -8.24 4.41
CA LEU A 104 -0.14 -7.75 5.74
C LEU A 104 1.38 -7.60 5.95
N MET A 105 2.19 -7.81 4.91
CA MET A 105 3.65 -7.64 4.92
C MET A 105 4.15 -6.30 5.50
N PRO A 106 3.47 -5.14 5.34
CA PRO A 106 3.91 -3.93 6.02
C PRO A 106 3.87 -4.03 7.55
N LEU A 107 2.99 -4.84 8.14
CA LEU A 107 2.92 -5.04 9.59
C LEU A 107 4.09 -5.91 10.08
N ASP A 108 4.37 -7.00 9.36
CA ASP A 108 5.57 -7.81 9.59
C ASP A 108 6.82 -6.94 9.50
N HIS A 109 6.96 -6.15 8.43
CA HIS A 109 8.08 -5.22 8.27
C HIS A 109 8.21 -4.25 9.45
N LEU A 110 7.11 -3.71 9.97
CA LEU A 110 7.17 -2.81 11.13
C LEU A 110 7.70 -3.52 12.38
N LEU A 111 7.38 -4.80 12.57
CA LEU A 111 7.80 -5.61 13.71
C LEU A 111 9.23 -6.15 13.56
N THR A 112 9.68 -6.44 12.34
CA THR A 112 10.90 -7.22 12.09
C THR A 112 12.03 -6.44 11.40
N ARG A 113 11.78 -5.22 10.91
CA ARG A 113 12.79 -4.42 10.21
C ARG A 113 14.05 -4.22 11.03
N THR A 114 15.18 -4.19 10.34
CA THR A 114 16.51 -4.02 10.95
C THR A 114 16.67 -2.70 11.69
N LEU A 115 16.08 -1.62 11.17
CA LEU A 115 16.21 -0.30 11.76
C LEU A 115 14.94 0.09 12.50
N SER A 116 15.05 0.25 13.83
CA SER A 116 13.97 0.71 14.71
C SER A 116 12.67 -0.09 14.54
N PRO A 117 12.68 -1.42 14.75
CA PRO A 117 11.47 -2.22 14.75
C PRO A 117 10.53 -1.74 15.87
N LEU A 118 9.23 -1.86 15.63
CA LEU A 118 8.22 -1.68 16.65
C LEU A 118 8.20 -2.91 17.55
N ARG A 119 8.00 -2.68 18.86
CA ARG A 119 7.87 -3.78 19.81
C ARG A 119 6.56 -4.54 19.65
N GLN A 120 5.53 -3.85 19.18
CA GLN A 120 4.19 -4.37 18.94
C GLN A 120 3.46 -3.43 17.97
N VAL A 121 2.45 -3.95 17.29
CA VAL A 121 1.50 -3.15 16.51
C VAL A 121 0.13 -3.27 17.15
N GLU A 122 -0.36 -2.15 17.66
CA GLU A 122 -1.69 -2.06 18.27
C GLU A 122 -2.70 -1.62 17.21
N ILE A 123 -3.45 -2.57 16.66
CA ILE A 123 -4.50 -2.31 15.68
C ILE A 123 -5.76 -1.88 16.42
N GLU A 124 -6.18 -0.64 16.21
CA GLU A 124 -7.36 -0.03 16.82
C GLU A 124 -8.59 -0.24 15.95
N GLN A 125 -8.45 -0.02 14.64
CA GLN A 125 -9.58 -0.06 13.71
C GLN A 125 -9.24 -0.78 12.40
N ILE A 126 -10.22 -1.53 11.89
CA ILE A 126 -10.19 -2.14 10.57
C ILE A 126 -11.51 -1.79 9.86
N ASN A 127 -11.43 -1.17 8.69
CA ASN A 127 -12.60 -0.72 7.91
C ASN A 127 -13.60 0.10 8.73
N GLY A 128 -13.08 1.00 9.59
CA GLY A 128 -13.88 1.88 10.45
C GLY A 128 -14.54 1.20 11.66
N ARG A 129 -14.27 -0.08 11.91
CA ARG A 129 -14.78 -0.85 13.06
C ARG A 129 -13.66 -1.14 14.04
N ILE A 130 -14.02 -1.33 15.32
CA ILE A 130 -13.11 -1.79 16.37
C ILE A 130 -12.43 -3.08 15.92
N ALA A 131 -11.09 -3.11 15.93
CA ALA A 131 -10.32 -4.21 15.36
C ALA A 131 -10.65 -5.54 16.04
N ALA A 132 -10.76 -5.53 17.38
CA ALA A 132 -11.06 -6.72 18.17
C ALA A 132 -12.36 -7.41 17.75
N THR A 133 -13.40 -6.67 17.34
CA THR A 133 -14.70 -7.23 16.94
C THR A 133 -14.92 -7.22 15.42
N SER A 134 -13.87 -6.93 14.65
CA SER A 134 -13.93 -6.96 13.19
C SER A 134 -13.89 -8.39 12.65
N GLY A 135 -14.37 -8.58 11.41
CA GLY A 135 -14.27 -9.87 10.71
C GLY A 135 -12.83 -10.32 10.42
N TYR A 136 -11.83 -9.45 10.61
CA TYR A 136 -10.42 -9.78 10.38
C TYR A 136 -9.69 -10.25 11.64
N ALA A 137 -10.33 -10.25 12.82
CA ALA A 137 -9.68 -10.61 14.07
C ALA A 137 -9.11 -12.04 14.05
N GLU A 138 -9.91 -13.00 13.58
CA GLU A 138 -9.48 -14.41 13.46
C GLU A 138 -8.43 -14.58 12.35
N ALA A 139 -8.56 -13.84 11.24
CA ALA A 139 -7.57 -13.85 10.17
C ALA A 139 -6.20 -13.35 10.65
N LEU A 140 -6.17 -12.26 11.42
CA LEU A 140 -4.94 -11.73 12.03
C LEU A 140 -4.35 -12.72 13.04
N GLN A 141 -5.18 -13.37 13.87
CA GLN A 141 -4.75 -14.41 14.81
C GLN A 141 -4.12 -15.65 14.12
N ARG A 142 -4.51 -15.95 12.89
CA ARG A 142 -3.91 -17.04 12.10
C ARG A 142 -2.54 -16.68 11.55
N ILE A 143 -2.29 -15.39 11.30
CA ILE A 143 -1.10 -14.91 10.57
C ILE A 143 -0.02 -14.41 11.54
N PHE A 144 -0.42 -13.81 12.67
CA PHE A 144 0.46 -13.24 13.67
C PHE A 144 0.19 -13.83 15.06
N GLU A 145 1.16 -13.71 15.96
CA GLU A 145 0.90 -13.90 17.39
C GLU A 145 0.08 -12.71 17.90
N VAL A 146 -1.22 -12.90 18.13
CA VAL A 146 -2.12 -11.79 18.49
C VAL A 146 -2.65 -11.93 19.90
N ARG A 147 -2.42 -10.89 20.72
CA ARG A 147 -3.18 -10.68 21.96
C ARG A 147 -4.38 -9.79 21.68
N ARG A 148 -5.56 -10.28 22.02
CA ARG A 148 -6.81 -9.51 21.91
C ARG A 148 -7.12 -8.81 23.23
N ASP A 149 -7.34 -7.51 23.15
CA ASP A 149 -7.92 -6.70 24.21
C ASP A 149 -9.40 -6.38 23.88
N HIS A 150 -10.13 -5.69 24.76
CA HIS A 150 -11.54 -5.32 24.55
C HIS A 150 -11.76 -4.56 23.25
N HIS A 151 -10.82 -3.69 22.85
CA HIS A 151 -10.94 -2.88 21.64
C HIS A 151 -9.87 -3.18 20.59
N HIS A 152 -8.67 -3.61 21.00
CA HIS A 152 -7.52 -3.67 20.11
C HIS A 152 -7.06 -5.10 19.82
N LEU A 153 -6.38 -5.27 18.70
CA LEU A 153 -5.56 -6.44 18.41
C LEU A 153 -4.10 -6.01 18.51
N ILE A 154 -3.34 -6.70 19.36
CA ILE A 154 -1.92 -6.40 19.60
C ILE A 154 -1.13 -7.53 18.97
N LEU A 155 -0.44 -7.20 17.86
CA LEU A 155 0.56 -8.05 17.21
C LEU A 155 1.92 -7.87 17.90
#